data_AF-A0A967C027-F1
#
_entry.id   AF-A0A967C027-F1
#
_cell.length_a   1.000
_cell.length_b   1.000
_cell.length_c   1.000
_cell.angle_alpha   90.00
_cell.angle_beta   90.00
_cell.angle_gamma   90.00
#
_symmetry.space_group_name_H-M   'P 1'
#
loop_
_entity.id
_entity.type
_entity.pdbx_description
1 polymer ?
#
loop_
_entity_poly.entity_id
_entity_poly.type
_entity_poly.pdbx_seq_one_letter_code
_entity_poly.pdbx_strand_id
1 'polypeptide(L)'
;MSDVSEIPEQVGELIDLSKQYLREQTIEPAKRLGRVAGMGLAAAALFSIGALLLAIAGTRLLIRVLPDGDLWSALGLLISVIVLSAIAGLIIWRTSR
;
A
#
# COMPACT_ATOMS: atom_id res chain seq x y z
N MET A 1 -33.14 37.34 36.78
CA MET A 1 -32.66 36.24 37.64
C MET A 1 -32.37 35.09 36.71
N SER A 2 -31.10 34.78 36.50
CA SER A 2 -30.68 33.65 35.67
C SER A 2 -31.12 32.36 36.35
N ASP A 3 -31.84 31.53 35.60
CA ASP A 3 -32.44 30.29 36.09
C ASP A 3 -31.33 29.29 36.40
N VAL A 4 -31.28 28.78 37.63
CA VAL A 4 -30.20 27.92 38.13
C VAL A 4 -30.17 26.56 37.38
N SER A 5 -31.22 26.25 36.62
CA SER A 5 -31.32 25.09 35.74
C SER A 5 -30.57 25.23 34.41
N GLU A 6 -30.15 26.43 33.99
CA GLU A 6 -29.44 26.63 32.70
C GLU A 6 -27.97 26.20 32.77
N ILE A 7 -27.36 26.19 33.96
CA ILE A 7 -25.96 25.80 34.15
C ILE A 7 -25.70 24.33 33.79
N PRO A 8 -26.49 23.35 34.29
CA PRO A 8 -26.29 21.96 33.88
C PRO A 8 -26.59 21.72 32.40
N GLU A 9 -27.49 22.49 31.78
CA GLU A 9 -27.81 22.40 30.35
C GLU A 9 -26.65 22.91 29.48
N GLN A 10 -26.08 24.07 29.81
CA GLN A 10 -24.90 24.62 29.13
C GLN A 10 -23.67 23.72 29.26
N VAL A 11 -23.46 23.10 30.43
CA VAL A 11 -22.37 22.12 30.63
C VAL A 11 -22.59 20.88 29.76
N GLY A 12 -23.84 20.41 29.64
CA GLY A 12 -24.19 19.32 28.73
C GLY A 12 -23.88 19.66 27.27
N GLU A 13 -24.22 20.87 26.84
CA GLU A 13 -23.98 21.35 25.48
C GLU A 13 -22.48 21.50 25.18
N LEU A 14 -21.69 21.99 26.14
CA LEU A 14 -20.23 22.06 26.05
C LEU A 14 -19.57 20.67 25.95
N ILE A 15 -20.08 19.69 26.69
CA ILE A 15 -19.62 18.30 26.63
C ILE A 15 -19.93 17.68 25.27
N ASP A 16 -21.12 17.94 24.72
CA ASP A 16 -21.49 17.43 23.41
C ASP A 16 -20.68 18.06 22.28
N LEU A 17 -20.46 19.39 22.32
CA LEU A 17 -19.55 20.09 21.42
C LEU A 17 -18.13 19.53 21.49
N SER A 18 -17.61 19.25 22.69
CA SER A 18 -16.28 18.68 22.89
C SER A 18 -16.17 17.26 22.31
N LYS A 19 -17.19 16.42 22.50
CA LYS A 19 -17.25 15.07 21.91
C LYS A 19 -17.32 15.13 20.39
N GLN A 20 -18.13 16.04 19.85
CA GLN A 20 -18.29 16.22 18.41
C GLN A 20 -16.98 16.68 17.77
N TYR A 21 -16.27 17.61 18.40
CA TYR A 21 -14.97 18.07 17.96
C TYR A 21 -13.92 16.95 17.95
N LEU A 22 -13.86 16.14 19.02
CA LEU A 22 -12.97 14.97 19.05
C LEU A 22 -13.31 14.00 17.91
N ARG A 23 -14.58 13.74 17.65
CA ARG A 23 -15.02 12.84 16.57
C ARG A 23 -14.60 13.34 15.19
N GLU A 24 -14.77 14.63 14.92
CA GLU A 24 -14.35 15.26 13.67
C GLU A 24 -12.84 15.30 13.51
N GLN A 25 -12.11 15.59 14.59
CA GLN A 25 -10.65 15.71 14.54
C GLN A 25 -9.88 14.38 14.56
N THR A 26 -10.46 13.30 15.10
CA THR A 26 -9.73 12.02 15.21
C THR A 26 -10.40 10.85 14.52
N ILE A 27 -11.70 10.62 14.74
CA ILE A 27 -12.35 9.40 14.26
C ILE A 27 -12.54 9.44 12.75
N GLU A 28 -13.00 10.56 12.21
CA GLU A 28 -13.20 10.71 10.78
C GLU A 28 -11.90 10.65 9.97
N PRO A 29 -10.81 11.36 10.34
CA PRO A 29 -9.52 11.23 9.67
C PRO A 29 -8.90 9.84 9.85
N ALA A 30 -9.03 9.21 11.02
CA ALA A 30 -8.57 7.83 11.23
C ALA A 30 -9.29 6.83 10.32
N LYS A 31 -10.61 6.98 10.13
CA LYS A 31 -11.39 6.14 9.22
C LYS A 31 -10.98 6.33 7.77
N ARG A 32 -10.70 7.57 7.35
CA ARG A 32 -10.20 7.88 5.99
C ARG A 32 -8.80 7.29 5.77
N LEU A 33 -7.89 7.46 6.74
CA LEU A 33 -6.56 6.84 6.71
C LEU A 33 -6.62 5.32 6.64
N GLY A 34 -7.46 4.69 7.46
CA GLY A 34 -7.65 3.24 7.45
C GLY A 34 -8.16 2.71 6.11
N ARG A 35 -9.08 3.45 5.46
CA ARG A 35 -9.58 3.09 4.12
C ARG A 35 -8.48 3.21 3.06
N VAL A 36 -7.71 4.29 3.07
CA VAL A 36 -6.61 4.50 2.11
C VAL A 36 -5.50 3.47 2.32
N ALA A 37 -5.09 3.24 3.56
CA ALA A 37 -4.09 2.24 3.91
C ALA A 37 -4.56 0.83 3.51
N GLY A 38 -5.82 0.49 3.78
CA GLY A 38 -6.40 -0.80 3.37
C GLY A 38 -6.39 -0.98 1.85
N MET A 39 -6.77 0.05 1.08
CA MET A 39 -6.69 0.02 -0.39
C MET A 39 -5.25 -0.08 -0.88
N GLY A 40 -4.32 0.63 -0.24
CA GLY A 40 -2.89 0.58 -0.56
C GLY A 40 -2.30 -0.82 -0.35
N LEU A 41 -2.62 -1.46 0.77
CA LEU A 41 -2.20 -2.84 1.06
C LEU A 41 -2.81 -3.84 0.07
N ALA A 42 -4.10 -3.72 -0.24
CA ALA A 42 -4.75 -4.57 -1.22
C ALA A 42 -4.13 -4.42 -2.62
N ALA A 43 -3.87 -3.18 -3.04
CA ALA A 43 -3.18 -2.90 -4.30
C ALA A 43 -1.75 -3.49 -4.27
N ALA A 44 -0.97 -3.26 -3.22
CA ALA A 44 0.38 -3.80 -3.08
C ALA A 44 0.39 -5.33 -3.16
N ALA A 45 -0.55 -6.02 -2.52
CA ALA A 45 -0.70 -7.47 -2.61
C ALA A 45 -0.97 -7.92 -4.05
N LEU A 46 -1.90 -7.25 -4.74
CA LEU A 46 -2.27 -7.59 -6.12
C LEU A 46 -1.11 -7.34 -7.10
N PHE A 47 -0.41 -6.21 -6.95
CA PHE A 47 0.78 -5.89 -7.73
C PHE A 47 1.93 -6.86 -7.46
N SER A 48 2.13 -7.28 -6.20
CA SER A 48 3.15 -8.28 -5.84
C SER A 48 2.88 -9.62 -6.53
N ILE A 49 1.63 -10.09 -6.52
CA ILE A 49 1.23 -11.31 -7.23
C ILE A 49 1.49 -11.16 -8.74
N GLY A 50 1.06 -10.04 -9.34
CA GLY A 50 1.29 -9.77 -10.76
C GLY A 50 2.77 -9.74 -11.13
N ALA A 51 3.61 -9.11 -10.31
CA ALA A 51 5.05 -9.05 -10.51
C ALA A 51 5.70 -10.43 -10.43
N LEU A 52 5.30 -11.28 -9.48
CA LEU A 52 5.79 -12.66 -9.37
C LEU A 52 5.40 -13.51 -10.58
N LEU A 53 4.15 -13.42 -11.02
CA LEU A 53 3.68 -14.14 -12.20
C LEU A 53 4.43 -13.68 -13.47
N LEU A 54 4.64 -12.37 -13.62
CA LEU A 54 5.44 -11.82 -14.72
C LEU A 54 6.90 -12.27 -14.66
N ALA A 55 7.51 -12.32 -13.48
CA ALA A 55 8.88 -12.80 -13.31
C ALA A 55 9.02 -14.26 -13.74
N ILE A 56 8.10 -15.13 -13.31
CA ILE A 56 8.07 -16.55 -13.68
C ILE A 56 7.84 -16.70 -15.18
N ALA A 57 6.84 -16.01 -15.74
CA ALA A 57 6.51 -16.07 -17.16
C ALA A 57 7.67 -15.57 -18.02
N GLY A 58 8.25 -14.42 -17.67
CA GLY A 58 9.40 -13.83 -18.37
C GLY A 58 10.61 -14.76 -18.37
N THR A 59 10.96 -15.30 -17.20
CA THR A 59 12.08 -16.26 -17.06
C THR A 59 11.84 -17.52 -17.89
N ARG A 60 10.62 -18.08 -17.87
CA ARG A 60 10.27 -19.26 -18.67
C ARG A 60 10.31 -18.98 -20.16
N LEU A 61 9.80 -17.83 -20.60
CA LEU A 61 9.85 -17.44 -22.01
C LEU A 61 11.29 -17.26 -22.48
N LEU A 62 12.14 -16.63 -21.66
CA LEU A 62 13.54 -16.45 -21.98
C LEU A 62 14.24 -17.79 -22.18
N ILE A 63 14.09 -18.72 -21.23
CA ILE A 63 14.71 -20.05 -21.31
C ILE A 63 14.20 -20.83 -22.53
N ARG A 64 12.92 -20.70 -22.90
CA ARG A 64 12.35 -21.36 -24.09
C ARG A 64 12.90 -20.86 -25.42
N VAL A 65 13.37 -19.61 -25.47
CA VAL A 65 13.95 -19.03 -26.69
C VAL A 65 15.42 -19.41 -26.84
N LEU A 66 16.08 -19.76 -25.74
CA LEU A 66 17.47 -20.21 -25.74
C LEU A 66 17.58 -21.65 -26.27
N PRO A 67 18.73 -22.03 -26.87
CA PRO A 67 18.98 -23.41 -27.30
C PRO A 67 18.93 -24.41 -26.14
N ASP A 68 18.57 -25.66 -26.43
CA ASP A 68 18.55 -26.72 -25.44
C ASP A 68 19.97 -27.02 -24.90
N GLY A 69 20.11 -27.01 -23.58
CA GLY A 69 21.36 -27.32 -22.90
C GLY A 69 21.45 -26.72 -21.50
N ASP A 70 22.10 -27.43 -20.58
CA ASP A 70 22.20 -27.03 -19.17
C ASP A 70 22.96 -25.71 -18.96
N LEU A 71 23.96 -25.44 -19.82
CA LEU A 71 24.69 -24.16 -19.80
C LEU A 71 23.80 -22.98 -20.25
N TRP A 72 22.91 -23.20 -21.22
CA TRP A 72 22.01 -22.16 -21.73
C TRP A 72 20.88 -21.84 -20.75
N SER A 73 20.33 -22.85 -20.07
CA SER A 73 19.34 -22.64 -19.01
C SER A 73 19.95 -21.86 -17.83
N ALA A 74 21.18 -22.19 -17.42
CA ALA A 74 21.91 -21.45 -16.38
C ALA A 74 22.16 -19.99 -16.77
N LEU A 75 22.57 -19.72 -18.02
CA LEU A 75 22.71 -18.35 -18.53
C LEU A 75 21.38 -17.60 -18.55
N GLY A 76 20.28 -18.25 -18.98
CA GLY A 76 18.95 -17.66 -18.96
C GLY A 76 18.48 -17.25 -17.56
N LEU A 77 18.78 -18.06 -16.55
CA LEU A 77 18.51 -17.73 -15.15
C LEU A 77 19.37 -16.54 -14.67
N LEU A 78 20.66 -16.51 -14.98
CA LEU A 78 21.54 -15.38 -14.64
C LEU A 78 21.05 -14.06 -15.24
N ILE A 79 20.69 -14.08 -16.52
CA ILE A 79 20.14 -12.90 -17.21
C ILE A 79 18.83 -12.47 -16.54
N SER A 80 17.95 -13.42 -16.21
CA SER A 80 16.67 -13.12 -15.55
C SER A 80 16.89 -12.44 -14.19
N VAL A 81 17.84 -12.91 -13.39
CA VAL A 81 18.20 -12.29 -12.11
C VAL A 81 18.68 -10.86 -12.29
N ILE A 82 19.56 -10.61 -13.26
CA ILE A 82 20.09 -9.27 -13.56
C ILE A 82 18.95 -8.33 -13.99
N VAL A 83 18.09 -8.78 -14.91
CA VAL A 83 16.98 -7.98 -15.43
C VAL A 83 15.97 -7.65 -14.33
N LEU A 84 15.56 -8.64 -13.53
CA LEU A 84 14.62 -8.43 -12.43
C LEU A 84 15.21 -7.49 -11.37
N SER A 85 16.50 -7.61 -11.07
CA SER A 85 17.19 -6.72 -10.13
C SER A 85 17.28 -5.29 -10.67
N ALA A 86 17.54 -5.12 -11.98
CA ALA A 86 17.57 -3.82 -12.62
C ALA A 86 16.19 -3.15 -12.61
N ILE A 87 15.12 -3.91 -12.89
CA ILE A 87 13.74 -3.41 -12.83
C ILE A 87 13.39 -2.99 -11.39
N ALA A 88 13.68 -3.84 -10.40
CA ALA A 88 13.45 -3.50 -9.00
C ALA A 88 14.22 -2.25 -8.57
N GLY A 89 15.49 -2.15 -8.94
CA GLY A 89 16.32 -0.97 -8.69
C GLY A 89 15.77 0.29 -9.35
N LEU A 90 15.28 0.20 -10.59
CA LEU A 90 14.67 1.31 -11.32
C LEU A 90 13.39 1.81 -10.64
N ILE A 91 12.54 0.88 -10.17
CA ILE A 91 11.31 1.21 -9.44
C ILE A 91 11.64 1.95 -8.14
N ILE A 92 12.61 1.44 -7.38
CA ILE A 92 13.05 2.07 -6.12
C ILE A 92 13.58 3.46 -6.39
N TRP A 93 14.49 3.60 -7.36
CA TRP A 93 15.07 4.88 -7.76
C TRP A 93 14.00 5.89 -8.16
N ARG A 94 12.99 5.46 -8.93
CA ARG A 94 11.87 6.30 -9.35
C ARG A 94 10.97 6.73 -8.19
N THR A 95 10.86 5.91 -7.15
CA THR A 95 10.03 6.21 -5.97
C THR A 95 10.76 7.13 -4.99
N SER A 96 12.11 7.06 -4.95
CA SER A 96 12.94 7.92 -4.11
C SER A 96 13.18 9.33 -4.67
N ARG A 97 12.68 9.64 -5.87
CA ARG A 97 12.93 10.89 -6.60
C ARG A 97 11.63 11.62 -6.90
#